data_AF-A0A2U9IQI9-F1
#
_entry.id   AF-A0A2U9IQI9-F1
#
_cell.length_a   1.000
_cell.length_b   1.000
_cell.length_c   1.000
_cell.angle_alpha   90.00
_cell.angle_beta   90.00
_cell.angle_gamma   90.00
#
_symmetry.space_group_name_H-M   'P 1'
#
loop_
_entity.id
_entity.type
_entity.pdbx_description
1 polymer ?
#
loop_
_entity_poly.entity_id
_entity_poly.type
_entity_poly.pdbx_seq_one_letter_code
_entity_poly.pdbx_strand_id
1 'polypeptide(L)'
;MLNKLWMIIDLQLPLVKSDINTFLLQDGEITQDDLNNFNNAEKIILQAYEISETNPNKAKELVNQALQILENIKPKKPFPPEMRIRFEELKSSLKEILTENIQQSPTKK
;
A
#
# COMPACT_ATOMS: atom_id res chain seq x y z
N MET A 1 -12.45 -5.39 2.54
CA MET A 1 -11.53 -4.42 3.21
C MET A 1 -10.61 -5.08 4.24
N LEU A 2 -11.06 -5.47 5.45
CA LEU A 2 -10.17 -5.93 6.54
C LEU A 2 -9.22 -7.06 6.13
N ASN A 3 -9.75 -8.15 5.56
CA ASN A 3 -8.95 -9.28 5.08
C ASN A 3 -7.92 -8.87 4.03
N LYS A 4 -8.25 -7.89 3.20
CA LYS A 4 -7.39 -7.42 2.11
C LYS A 4 -6.27 -6.52 2.65
N LEU A 5 -6.59 -5.64 3.60
CA LEU A 5 -5.58 -4.87 4.33
C LEU A 5 -4.62 -5.80 5.08
N TRP A 6 -5.14 -6.83 5.74
CA TRP A 6 -4.31 -7.83 6.40
C TRP A 6 -3.36 -8.53 5.42
N MET A 7 -3.86 -9.01 4.28
CA MET A 7 -3.04 -9.62 3.23
C MET A 7 -1.94 -8.67 2.72
N ILE A 8 -2.26 -7.39 2.51
CA ILE A 8 -1.29 -6.37 2.09
C ILE A 8 -0.18 -6.22 3.15
N ILE A 9 -0.56 -6.13 4.42
CA ILE A 9 0.36 -5.97 5.55
C ILE A 9 1.26 -7.20 5.74
N ASP A 10 0.67 -8.39 5.67
CA ASP A 10 1.37 -9.64 5.97
C ASP A 10 2.29 -10.07 4.81
N LEU A 11 1.87 -9.86 3.56
CA LEU A 11 2.57 -10.41 2.40
C LEU A 11 3.26 -9.33 1.55
N GLN A 12 2.54 -8.30 1.14
CA GLN A 12 3.04 -7.39 0.10
C GLN A 12 4.02 -6.34 0.65
N LEU A 13 3.68 -5.70 1.78
CA LEU A 13 4.52 -4.67 2.38
C LEU A 13 5.92 -5.20 2.74
N PRO A 14 6.09 -6.37 3.39
CA PRO A 14 7.41 -6.88 3.73
C PRO A 14 8.26 -7.19 2.49
N LEU A 15 7.66 -7.76 1.45
CA LEU A 15 8.36 -8.07 0.20
C LEU A 15 8.89 -6.81 -0.49
N VAL A 16 8.02 -5.81 -0.66
CA VAL A 16 8.41 -4.53 -1.28
C VAL A 16 9.44 -3.80 -0.43
N LYS A 17 9.30 -3.82 0.90
CA LYS A 17 10.27 -3.22 1.83
C LYS A 17 11.64 -3.88 1.74
N SER A 18 11.68 -5.20 1.59
CA SER A 18 12.93 -5.94 1.38
C SER A 18 13.59 -5.52 0.07
N ASP A 19 12.83 -5.41 -1.02
CA ASP A 19 13.34 -4.96 -2.32
C ASP A 19 13.95 -3.56 -2.26
N ILE A 20 13.21 -2.64 -1.63
CA ILE A 20 13.62 -1.26 -1.46
C ILE A 20 14.95 -1.15 -0.70
N ASN A 21 15.06 -1.82 0.45
CA ASN A 21 16.23 -1.68 1.31
C ASN A 21 17.46 -2.44 0.76
N THR A 22 17.23 -3.57 0.10
CA THR A 22 18.32 -4.47 -0.31
C THR A 22 18.88 -4.09 -1.67
N PHE A 23 18.03 -3.66 -2.61
CA PHE A 23 18.43 -3.45 -4.00
C PHE A 23 18.24 -2.00 -4.41
N LEU A 24 17.00 -1.50 -4.35
CA LEU A 24 16.64 -0.24 -5.02
C LEU A 24 17.32 1.00 -4.40
N LEU A 25 17.56 1.00 -3.09
CA LEU A 25 18.30 2.07 -2.44
C LEU A 25 19.81 1.94 -2.68
N GLN A 26 20.34 0.72 -2.63
CA GLN A 26 21.78 0.47 -2.78
C GLN A 26 22.27 0.73 -4.21
N ASP A 27 21.49 0.33 -5.21
CA ASP A 27 21.79 0.46 -6.63
C ASP A 27 21.36 1.86 -7.19
N GLY A 28 20.72 2.68 -6.35
CA GLY A 28 20.38 4.08 -6.61
C GLY A 28 19.16 4.29 -7.51
N GLU A 29 18.31 3.28 -7.67
CA GLU A 29 17.01 3.34 -8.35
C GLU A 29 16.06 4.28 -7.62
N ILE A 30 16.13 4.35 -6.29
CA ILE A 30 15.34 5.28 -5.47
C ILE A 30 16.22 6.12 -4.54
N THR A 31 15.65 7.19 -4.01
CA THR A 31 16.30 8.06 -3.03
C THR A 31 15.95 7.67 -1.59
N GLN A 32 16.68 8.24 -0.62
CA GLN A 32 16.31 8.13 0.79
C GLN A 32 14.92 8.75 1.06
N ASP A 33 14.55 9.81 0.35
CA ASP A 33 13.23 10.43 0.46
C ASP A 33 12.12 9.50 -0.04
N ASP A 34 12.37 8.75 -1.11
CA ASP A 34 11.45 7.72 -1.59
C ASP A 34 11.28 6.58 -0.58
N LEU A 35 12.35 6.14 0.08
CA LEU A 35 12.28 5.18 1.19
C LEU A 35 11.46 5.76 2.36
N ASN A 36 11.67 7.03 2.71
CA ASN A 36 10.89 7.69 3.77
C ASN A 36 9.41 7.76 3.40
N ASN A 37 9.09 8.04 2.14
CA ASN A 37 7.72 8.02 1.61
C ASN A 37 7.11 6.62 1.70
N PHE A 38 7.84 5.57 1.32
CA PHE A 38 7.38 4.20 1.45
C PHE A 38 7.08 3.84 2.91
N ASN A 39 7.99 4.13 3.83
CA ASN A 39 7.81 3.87 5.27
C ASN A 39 6.61 4.66 5.84
N ASN A 40 6.35 5.86 5.32
CA ASN A 40 5.17 6.64 5.71
C ASN A 40 3.88 5.98 5.20
N ALA A 41 3.86 5.55 3.93
CA ALA A 41 2.72 4.83 3.37
C ALA A 41 2.42 3.53 4.14
N GLU A 42 3.45 2.75 4.50
CA GLU A 42 3.34 1.55 5.34
C GLU A 42 2.64 1.84 6.67
N LYS A 43 3.06 2.90 7.38
CA LYS A 43 2.41 3.31 8.65
C LYS A 43 0.95 3.69 8.47
N ILE A 44 0.63 4.41 7.40
CA ILE A 44 -0.75 4.82 7.10
C ILE A 44 -1.62 3.60 6.78
N ILE A 45 -1.09 2.61 6.08
CA ILE A 45 -1.80 1.34 5.78
C ILE A 45 -2.09 0.57 7.08
N LEU A 46 -1.12 0.49 8.00
CA LEU A 46 -1.31 -0.13 9.31
C LEU A 46 -2.42 0.58 10.11
N GLN A 47 -2.40 1.91 10.15
CA GLN A 47 -3.46 2.70 10.80
C GLN A 47 -4.83 2.47 10.14
N ALA A 48 -4.87 2.37 8.80
CA ALA A 48 -6.11 2.06 8.08
C ALA A 48 -6.68 0.70 8.50
N TYR A 49 -5.82 -0.31 8.69
CA TYR A 49 -6.22 -1.63 9.17
C TYR A 49 -6.82 -1.55 10.58
N GLU A 50 -6.13 -0.90 11.52
CA GLU A 50 -6.55 -0.75 12.92
C GLU A 50 -7.95 -0.15 13.07
N ILE A 51 -8.30 0.82 12.22
CA ILE A 51 -9.59 1.51 12.29
C ILE A 51 -10.63 0.97 11.29
N SER A 52 -10.28 -0.02 10.46
CA SER A 52 -11.15 -0.45 9.34
C SER A 52 -12.48 -1.05 9.77
N GLU A 53 -12.53 -1.72 10.93
CA GLU A 53 -13.78 -2.27 11.48
C GLU A 53 -14.67 -1.19 12.09
N THR A 54 -14.08 -0.19 12.76
CA THR A 54 -14.82 0.82 13.52
C THR A 54 -15.15 2.06 12.70
N ASN A 55 -14.31 2.41 11.73
CA ASN A 55 -14.48 3.57 10.86
C ASN A 55 -14.00 3.27 9.42
N PRO A 56 -14.79 2.51 8.63
CA PRO A 56 -14.40 2.07 7.29
C PRO A 56 -14.21 3.23 6.30
N ASN A 57 -14.96 4.33 6.46
CA ASN A 57 -14.81 5.51 5.61
C ASN A 57 -13.45 6.18 5.86
N LYS A 58 -13.08 6.36 7.14
CA LYS A 58 -11.75 6.92 7.46
C LYS A 58 -10.62 6.00 7.04
N ALA A 59 -10.80 4.69 7.16
CA ALA A 59 -9.83 3.71 6.64
C ALA A 59 -9.64 3.86 5.13
N LYS A 60 -10.71 4.05 4.33
CA LYS A 60 -10.59 4.32 2.88
C LYS A 60 -9.83 5.61 2.58
N GLU A 61 -10.06 6.68 3.35
CA GLU A 61 -9.29 7.92 3.20
C GLU A 61 -7.79 7.69 3.43
N LEU A 62 -7.43 6.92 4.47
CA LEU A 62 -6.03 6.56 4.76
C LEU A 62 -5.43 5.68 3.67
N VAL A 63 -6.16 4.68 3.17
CA VAL A 63 -5.73 3.86 2.04
C VAL A 63 -5.45 4.72 0.80
N ASN A 64 -6.34 5.67 0.50
CA ASN A 64 -6.15 6.58 -0.62
C ASN A 64 -4.92 7.49 -0.40
N GLN A 65 -4.71 7.99 0.82
CA GLN A 65 -3.53 8.77 1.17
C GLN A 65 -2.23 7.97 0.98
N ALA A 66 -2.18 6.74 1.46
CA ALA A 66 -1.03 5.85 1.28
C ALA A 66 -0.76 5.57 -0.20
N LEU A 67 -1.80 5.30 -0.99
CA LEU A 67 -1.68 5.09 -2.42
C LEU A 67 -1.09 6.31 -3.13
N GLN A 68 -1.54 7.52 -2.81
CA GLN A 68 -0.99 8.75 -3.39
C GLN A 68 0.49 8.95 -3.03
N ILE A 69 0.91 8.59 -1.82
CA ILE A 69 2.33 8.63 -1.43
C ILE A 69 3.15 7.64 -2.26
N LEU A 70 2.65 6.41 -2.47
CA LEU A 70 3.32 5.40 -3.29
C LEU A 70 3.39 5.80 -4.76
N GLU A 71 2.36 6.45 -5.31
CA GLU A 71 2.35 6.96 -6.70
C GLU A 71 3.35 8.10 -6.91
N ASN A 72 3.76 8.80 -5.85
CA ASN A 72 4.76 9.85 -5.90
C ASN A 72 6.22 9.34 -5.86
N ILE A 73 6.43 8.06 -5.55
CA ILE A 73 7.76 7.44 -5.65
C ILE A 73 8.13 7.36 -7.14
N LYS A 74 9.14 8.12 -7.54
CA LYS A 74 9.60 8.21 -8.93
C LYS A 74 11.02 7.65 -9.03
N PRO A 75 11.16 6.39 -9.43
CA PRO A 75 12.47 5.77 -9.56
C PRO A 75 13.32 6.52 -10.59
N LYS A 76 14.59 6.75 -10.26
CA LYS A 76 15.58 7.34 -11.18
C LYS A 76 15.92 6.41 -12.33
N LYS A 77 15.78 5.11 -12.10
CA LYS A 77 15.95 4.04 -13.08
C LYS A 77 14.73 3.11 -13.01
N PRO A 78 14.39 2.41 -14.09
CA PRO A 78 13.37 1.39 -14.04
C PRO A 78 13.68 0.34 -12.97
N PHE A 79 12.68 -0.03 -12.18
CA PHE A 79 12.81 -1.17 -11.27
C PHE A 79 13.11 -2.46 -12.04
N PRO A 80 13.89 -3.38 -11.44
CA PRO A 80 13.98 -4.75 -11.92
C PRO A 80 12.56 -5.34 -12.11
N PRO A 81 12.35 -6.20 -13.12
CA PRO A 81 11.02 -6.65 -13.52
C PRO A 81 10.17 -7.19 -12.35
N GLU A 82 10.75 -8.03 -11.51
CA GLU A 82 10.08 -8.67 -10.37
C GLU A 82 9.68 -7.65 -9.31
N MET A 83 10.55 -6.69 -8.99
CA MET A 83 10.30 -5.64 -8.00
C MET A 83 9.25 -4.66 -8.50
N ARG A 84 9.28 -4.35 -9.81
CA ARG A 84 8.24 -3.56 -10.47
C ARG A 84 6.89 -4.22 -10.35
N ILE A 85 6.80 -5.53 -10.64
CA ILE A 85 5.57 -6.29 -10.51
C ILE A 85 5.05 -6.20 -9.08
N ARG A 86 5.88 -6.51 -8.07
CA ARG A 86 5.46 -6.44 -6.66
C ARG A 86 5.01 -5.05 -6.22
N PHE A 87 5.68 -4.00 -6.69
CA PHE A 87 5.30 -2.62 -6.37
C PHE A 87 3.97 -2.21 -7.03
N GLU A 88 3.74 -2.62 -8.27
CA GLU A 88 2.47 -2.38 -8.96
C GLU A 88 1.32 -3.22 -8.36
N GLU A 89 1.58 -4.46 -7.96
CA GLU A 89 0.61 -5.33 -7.27
C GLU A 89 0.17 -4.74 -5.93
N LEU A 90 1.10 -4.17 -5.15
CA LEU A 90 0.78 -3.43 -3.93
C LEU A 90 -0.18 -2.27 -4.22
N LYS A 91 0.13 -1.45 -5.22
CA LYS A 91 -0.73 -0.32 -5.61
C LYS A 91 -2.09 -0.79 -6.13
N SER A 92 -2.13 -1.86 -6.92
CA SER A 92 -3.39 -2.45 -7.42
C SER A 92 -4.27 -2.94 -6.28
N SER A 93 -3.67 -3.64 -5.30
CA SER A 93 -4.39 -4.19 -4.14
C SER A 93 -5.01 -3.07 -3.29
N LEU A 94 -4.30 -1.95 -3.11
CA LEU A 94 -4.84 -0.76 -2.45
C LEU A 94 -5.98 -0.11 -3.27
N LYS A 95 -5.84 -0.01 -4.60
CA LYS A 95 -6.91 0.50 -5.49
C LYS A 95 -8.17 -0.33 -5.40
N GLU A 96 -8.04 -1.65 -5.35
CA GLU A 96 -9.18 -2.56 -5.22
C GLU A 96 -9.94 -2.36 -3.90
N ILE A 97 -9.25 -2.03 -2.80
CA ILE A 97 -9.93 -1.69 -1.53
C ILE A 97 -10.80 -0.42 -1.67
N LEU A 98 -10.36 0.54 -2.47
CA LEU A 98 -11.11 1.78 -2.70
C LEU A 98 -12.35 1.54 -3.56
N THR A 99 -12.27 0.61 -4.52
CA THR A 99 -13.35 0.27 -5.46
C THR A 99 -14.34 -0.77 -4.94
N GLU A 100 -14.02 -1.49 -3.84
CA GLU A 100 -14.98 -2.32 -3.12
C GLU A 100 -16.18 -1.46 -2.66
N ASN A 101 -17.24 -1.45 -3.47
CA ASN A 101 -18.53 -0.87 -3.13
C ASN A 101 -19.09 -1.62 -1.92
N ILE A 102 -19.58 -0.87 -0.93
CA ILE A 102 -20.22 -1.41 0.26
C ILE A 102 -21.47 -2.15 -0.21
N GLN A 103 -21.40 -3.48 -0.38
CA GLN A 103 -22.59 -4.31 -0.33
C GLN A 103 -23.12 -4.22 1.10
N GLN A 104 -23.93 -3.20 1.36
CA GLN A 104 -24.80 -3.18 2.52
C GLN A 104 -25.79 -4.32 2.33
N SER A 105 -25.60 -5.40 3.08
CA SER A 105 -26.63 -6.43 3.28
C SER A 105 -27.90 -5.71 3.75
N PRO A 106 -29.06 -5.88 3.11
CA PRO A 106 -30.29 -5.27 3.61
C PRO A 106 -30.62 -5.93 4.95
N THR A 107 -30.51 -5.16 6.04
CA THR A 107 -31.00 -5.55 7.36
C THR A 107 -32.51 -5.71 7.25
N LYS A 108 -32.99 -6.95 7.10
CA LYS A 108 -34.40 -7.29 7.34
C LYS A 108 -34.63 -7.26 8.84
N LYS A 109 -35.41 -6.29 9.32
CA LYS A 109 -36.20 -6.39 10.54
C LYS A 109 -37.64 -6.10 10.19
#